data_AF-A0A7K0I636-F1
#
_entry.id   AF-A0A7K0I636-F1
#
_cell.length_a   1.000
_cell.length_b   1.000
_cell.length_c   1.000
_cell.angle_alpha   90.00
_cell.angle_beta   90.00
_cell.angle_gamma   90.00
#
_symmetry.space_group_name_H-M   'P 1'
#
loop_
_entity.id
_entity.type
_entity.pdbx_description
1 polymer ?
#
loop_
_entity_poly.entity_id
_entity_poly.type
_entity_poly.pdbx_seq_one_letter_code
_entity_poly.pdbx_strand_id
1 'polypeptide(L)'
;MVLEIRLSNFFSIKDEVVLDMQAASIQTKKAKELEENTFVCGDERLLKTVAIYGANASGKSSVIKAIRACVGMIFSSHNYNENTIFAFTPFKFGGIGRPSTFLIRFLLEGIEYEYSFELNKVEILKEALYYYPNGRRSLVFSRDETKGPDKKDIYEFRSVIRRPMDVAANTSKKTLFVSRASQMDRDVAKDVFRYFNERFILNY
;
A
#
# COMPACT_ATOMS: atom_id res chain seq x y z
N MET A 1 -11.94 -4.29 -0.83
CA MET A 1 -11.89 -4.94 0.49
C MET A 1 -10.44 -5.20 0.83
N VAL A 2 -9.99 -4.96 2.05
CA VAL A 2 -8.59 -5.20 2.43
C VAL A 2 -8.39 -6.69 2.66
N LEU A 3 -7.35 -7.25 2.06
CA LEU A 3 -6.91 -8.63 2.27
C LEU A 3 -5.77 -8.64 3.27
N GLU A 4 -4.75 -7.83 3.03
CA GLU A 4 -3.51 -7.86 3.82
C GLU A 4 -2.85 -6.50 3.80
N ILE A 5 -2.25 -6.10 4.92
CA ILE A 5 -1.36 -4.94 5.01
C ILE A 5 -0.04 -5.41 5.61
N ARG A 6 1.07 -5.05 4.96
CA ARG A 6 2.43 -5.22 5.49
C ARG A 6 3.11 -3.87 5.63
N LEU A 7 3.82 -3.68 6.72
CA LEU A 7 4.63 -2.50 6.91
C LEU A 7 5.84 -2.77 7.80
N SER A 8 6.94 -2.06 7.56
CA SER A 8 8.12 -2.15 8.41
C SER A 8 8.82 -0.80 8.56
N ASN A 9 9.59 -0.67 9.64
CA ASN A 9 10.41 0.51 9.93
C ASN A 9 9.61 1.82 10.06
N PHE A 10 8.52 1.81 10.84
CA PHE A 10 7.70 2.98 11.16
C PHE A 10 7.52 3.15 12.67
N PHE A 11 7.78 4.34 13.20
CA PHE A 11 7.59 4.69 14.61
C PHE A 11 8.29 3.71 15.57
N SER A 12 7.53 2.89 16.31
CA SER A 12 8.07 1.86 17.20
C SER A 12 8.23 0.48 16.54
N ILE A 13 7.94 0.37 15.23
CA ILE A 13 7.94 -0.88 14.47
C ILE A 13 9.26 -0.97 13.72
N LYS A 14 10.14 -1.87 14.15
CA LYS A 14 11.43 -2.13 13.50
C LYS A 14 11.26 -3.07 12.31
N ASP A 15 10.71 -4.25 12.58
CA ASP A 15 10.59 -5.35 11.63
C ASP A 15 9.18 -5.40 11.03
N GLU A 16 8.99 -6.27 10.03
CA GLU A 16 7.72 -6.35 9.33
C GLU A 16 6.58 -6.78 10.26
N VAL A 17 5.49 -6.04 10.18
CA VAL A 17 4.19 -6.38 10.77
C VAL A 17 3.23 -6.67 9.63
N VAL A 18 2.53 -7.80 9.75
CA VAL A 18 1.50 -8.24 8.80
C VAL A 18 0.15 -8.23 9.51
N LEU A 19 -0.81 -7.53 8.92
CA LEU A 19 -2.22 -7.57 9.27
C LEU A 19 -2.96 -8.28 8.15
N ASP A 20 -3.24 -9.57 8.34
CA ASP A 20 -3.95 -10.42 7.39
C ASP A 20 -5.43 -10.57 7.80
N MET A 21 -6.32 -10.21 6.88
CA MET A 21 -7.77 -10.30 7.04
C MET A 21 -8.34 -11.59 6.46
N GLN A 22 -7.53 -12.42 5.79
CA GLN A 22 -7.96 -13.69 5.22
C GLN A 22 -8.30 -14.68 6.34
N ALA A 23 -9.49 -15.28 6.24
CA ALA A 23 -9.93 -16.28 7.21
C ALA A 23 -9.17 -17.59 6.97
N ALA A 24 -8.57 -18.13 8.03
CA ALA A 24 -7.93 -19.44 7.96
C ALA A 24 -8.96 -20.53 7.65
N SER A 25 -8.60 -21.47 6.78
CA SER A 25 -9.42 -22.64 6.42
C SER A 25 -9.44 -23.68 7.54
N ILE A 26 -10.09 -23.36 8.66
CA ILE A 26 -10.16 -24.20 9.86
C ILE A 26 -11.46 -25.00 9.89
N GLN A 27 -11.37 -26.34 9.85
CA GLN A 27 -12.53 -27.24 9.86
C GLN A 27 -12.85 -27.79 11.27
N THR A 28 -12.93 -26.92 12.28
CA THR A 28 -13.30 -27.32 13.65
C THR A 28 -14.73 -26.95 13.98
N LYS A 29 -15.36 -27.63 14.95
CA LYS A 29 -16.70 -27.27 15.44
C LYS A 29 -16.79 -25.80 15.87
N LYS A 30 -15.79 -25.33 16.61
CA LYS A 30 -15.68 -23.93 17.06
C LYS A 30 -15.58 -22.95 15.89
N ALA A 31 -14.85 -23.29 14.83
CA ALA A 31 -14.76 -22.42 13.65
C ALA A 31 -16.10 -22.31 12.93
N LYS A 32 -16.87 -23.40 12.84
CA LYS A 32 -18.23 -23.42 12.28
C LYS A 32 -19.20 -22.56 13.10
N GLU A 33 -19.13 -22.64 14.43
CA GLU A 33 -19.91 -21.78 15.35
C GLU A 33 -19.59 -20.29 15.19
N LEU A 34 -18.43 -19.95 14.62
CA LEU A 34 -17.96 -18.57 14.42
C LEU A 34 -18.05 -18.12 12.95
N GLU A 35 -18.76 -18.85 12.06
CA GLU A 35 -18.88 -18.52 10.63
C GLU A 35 -19.43 -17.10 10.40
N GLU A 36 -20.29 -16.63 11.28
CA GLU A 36 -20.85 -15.27 11.25
C GLU A 36 -19.81 -14.16 11.45
N ASN A 37 -18.59 -14.47 11.91
CA ASN A 37 -17.48 -13.51 11.99
C ASN A 37 -16.72 -13.36 10.66
N THR A 38 -17.11 -14.14 9.64
CA THR A 38 -16.53 -14.08 8.31
C THR A 38 -17.56 -13.67 7.26
N PHE A 39 -17.06 -13.23 6.10
CA PHE A 39 -17.88 -13.00 4.91
C PHE A 39 -17.08 -13.37 3.67
N VAL A 40 -17.77 -13.55 2.55
CA VAL A 40 -17.14 -13.89 1.26
C VAL A 40 -17.13 -12.65 0.37
N CYS A 41 -16.00 -12.39 -0.28
CA CYS A 41 -15.83 -11.30 -1.25
C CYS A 41 -15.00 -11.83 -2.43
N GLY A 42 -15.61 -11.97 -3.60
CA GLY A 42 -15.00 -12.75 -4.68
C GLY A 42 -14.79 -14.20 -4.25
N ASP A 43 -13.59 -14.73 -4.48
CA ASP A 43 -13.19 -16.08 -4.06
C ASP A 43 -12.57 -16.11 -2.65
N GLU A 44 -12.46 -14.97 -1.98
CA GLU A 44 -11.82 -14.85 -0.66
C GLU A 44 -12.83 -14.90 0.48
N ARG A 45 -12.50 -15.66 1.53
CA ARG A 45 -13.22 -15.63 2.81
C ARG A 45 -12.43 -14.75 3.78
N LEU A 46 -13.06 -13.71 4.30
CA LEU A 46 -12.41 -12.66 5.08
C LEU A 46 -13.03 -12.51 6.47
N LEU A 47 -12.22 -12.05 7.41
CA LEU A 47 -12.64 -11.65 8.76
C LEU A 47 -13.38 -10.30 8.71
N LYS A 48 -14.52 -10.20 9.40
CA LYS A 48 -15.26 -8.93 9.55
C LYS A 48 -14.53 -7.92 10.44
N THR A 49 -13.70 -8.39 11.36
CA THR A 49 -13.09 -7.57 12.41
C THR A 49 -11.76 -8.16 12.84
N VAL A 50 -10.79 -7.29 13.09
CA VAL A 50 -9.55 -7.62 13.79
C VAL A 50 -9.40 -6.71 15.00
N ALA A 51 -8.98 -7.29 16.12
CA ALA A 51 -8.68 -6.57 17.34
C ALA A 51 -7.18 -6.72 17.68
N ILE A 52 -6.52 -5.59 17.93
CA ILE A 52 -5.08 -5.55 18.27
C ILE A 52 -4.92 -5.29 19.77
N TYR A 53 -4.47 -6.30 20.50
CA TYR A 53 -4.22 -6.24 21.95
C TYR A 53 -2.73 -6.26 22.28
N GLY A 54 -2.38 -5.73 23.45
CA GLY A 54 -1.00 -5.69 23.92
C GLY A 54 -0.81 -4.67 25.05
N ALA A 55 0.33 -4.73 25.72
CA ALA A 55 0.68 -3.82 26.81
C ALA A 55 0.72 -2.34 26.37
N ASN A 56 0.72 -1.42 27.34
CA ASN A 56 0.98 -0.01 27.04
C ASN A 56 2.34 0.14 26.34
N ALA A 57 2.40 1.06 25.36
CA ALA A 57 3.58 1.29 24.51
C ALA A 57 4.05 0.08 23.66
N SER A 58 3.26 -0.99 23.53
CA SER A 58 3.61 -2.16 22.70
C SER A 58 3.55 -1.93 21.18
N GLY A 59 3.28 -0.71 20.72
CA GLY A 59 3.26 -0.36 19.29
C GLY A 59 1.90 -0.46 18.57
N LYS A 60 0.80 -0.76 19.28
CA LYS A 60 -0.56 -0.82 18.68
C LYS A 60 -0.92 0.45 17.89
N SER A 61 -0.78 1.61 18.54
CA SER A 61 -1.04 2.91 17.90
C SER A 61 -0.04 3.21 16.77
N SER A 62 1.17 2.65 16.82
CA SER A 62 2.17 2.80 15.76
C SER A 62 1.73 2.12 14.47
N VAL A 63 1.06 0.96 14.54
CA VAL A 63 0.50 0.28 13.36
C VAL A 63 -0.51 1.19 12.66
N ILE A 64 -1.49 1.72 13.42
CA ILE A 64 -2.52 2.60 12.87
C ILE A 64 -1.92 3.92 12.33
N LYS A 65 -0.94 4.50 13.03
CA LYS A 65 -0.23 5.71 12.58
C LYS A 65 0.56 5.44 11.29
N ALA A 66 1.21 4.28 11.15
CA ALA A 66 1.96 3.91 9.96
C ALA A 66 1.04 3.76 8.74
N ILE A 67 -0.08 3.06 8.91
CA ILE A 67 -1.12 2.93 7.87
C ILE A 67 -1.61 4.32 7.44
N ARG A 68 -1.96 5.19 8.41
CA ARG A 68 -2.38 6.58 8.12
C ARG A 68 -1.33 7.39 7.38
N ALA A 69 -0.06 7.29 7.76
CA ALA A 69 1.02 7.97 7.06
C ALA A 69 1.13 7.48 5.60
N CYS A 70 1.05 6.17 5.37
CA CYS A 70 1.12 5.57 4.04
C CYS A 70 -0.05 6.00 3.16
N VAL A 71 -1.27 5.96 3.68
CA VAL A 71 -2.45 6.45 2.95
C VAL A 71 -2.40 7.96 2.73
N GLY A 72 -1.88 8.73 3.68
CA GLY A 72 -1.61 10.16 3.53
C GLY A 72 -0.67 10.47 2.37
N MET A 73 0.37 9.64 2.16
CA MET A 73 1.26 9.74 0.98
C MET A 73 0.49 9.54 -0.33
N ILE A 74 -0.40 8.53 -0.39
CA ILE A 74 -1.23 8.24 -1.57
C ILE A 74 -2.10 9.46 -1.92
N PHE A 75 -2.70 10.10 -0.93
CA PHE A 75 -3.56 11.25 -1.17
C PHE A 75 -2.79 12.54 -1.47
N SER A 76 -1.64 12.76 -0.84
CA SER A 76 -1.05 14.11 -0.79
C SER A 76 0.22 14.29 -1.59
N SER A 77 0.90 13.20 -1.98
CA SER A 77 2.26 13.28 -2.54
C SER A 77 2.36 14.02 -3.88
N HIS A 78 1.25 14.19 -4.60
CA HIS A 78 1.19 14.99 -5.83
C HIS A 78 1.36 16.50 -5.57
N ASN A 79 1.17 16.96 -4.32
CA ASN A 79 1.34 18.35 -3.89
C ASN A 79 2.72 18.62 -3.25
N TYR A 80 3.59 17.62 -3.16
CA TYR A 80 4.88 17.76 -2.47
C TYR A 80 5.94 18.40 -3.35
N ASN A 81 6.57 19.45 -2.82
CA ASN A 81 7.71 20.15 -3.42
C ASN A 81 9.05 19.59 -2.93
N GLU A 82 10.15 20.06 -3.52
CA GLU A 82 11.52 19.62 -3.26
C GLU A 82 11.91 19.62 -1.76
N ASN A 83 11.51 20.65 -1.03
CA ASN A 83 11.79 20.82 0.39
C ASN A 83 10.88 20.00 1.33
N THR A 84 9.91 19.25 0.80
CA THR A 84 8.98 18.47 1.61
C THR A 84 9.69 17.33 2.32
N ILE A 85 9.48 17.23 3.63
CA ILE A 85 9.86 16.08 4.45
C ILE A 85 8.59 15.30 4.77
N PHE A 86 8.57 14.00 4.49
CA PHE A 86 7.38 13.19 4.66
C PHE A 86 7.01 13.04 6.14
N ALA A 87 5.71 13.12 6.43
CA ALA A 87 5.16 13.24 7.79
C ALA A 87 5.05 11.89 8.53
N PHE A 88 6.15 11.16 8.64
CA PHE A 88 6.29 9.97 9.48
C PHE A 88 7.68 9.94 10.15
N THR A 89 7.91 9.00 11.06
CA THR A 89 9.23 8.80 11.68
C THR A 89 9.64 7.33 11.47
N PRO A 90 10.80 7.03 10.86
CA PRO A 90 11.34 5.68 10.84
C PRO A 90 11.61 5.13 12.24
N PHE A 91 11.84 3.83 12.36
CA PHE A 91 12.23 3.26 13.65
C PHE A 91 13.54 3.87 14.15
N LYS A 92 13.53 4.41 15.36
CA LYS A 92 14.63 5.21 15.92
C LYS A 92 15.98 4.46 15.95
N PHE A 93 15.94 3.16 16.22
CA PHE A 93 17.13 2.30 16.29
C PHE A 93 17.27 1.41 15.04
N GLY A 94 16.71 1.84 13.92
CA GLY A 94 16.94 1.21 12.62
C GLY A 94 18.38 1.44 12.16
N GLY A 95 18.89 0.54 11.31
CA GLY A 95 20.16 0.78 10.64
C GLY A 95 20.12 2.07 9.80
N ILE A 96 21.26 2.75 9.68
CA ILE A 96 21.40 3.94 8.84
C ILE A 96 20.93 3.60 7.43
N GLY A 97 20.04 4.43 6.88
CA GLY A 97 19.53 4.26 5.51
C GLY A 97 18.50 3.15 5.31
N ARG A 98 18.06 2.43 6.36
CA ARG A 98 16.96 1.45 6.21
C ARG A 98 15.68 2.19 5.77
N PRO A 99 15.07 1.83 4.63
CA PRO A 99 13.82 2.44 4.19
C PRO A 99 12.62 1.92 4.98
N SER A 100 11.53 2.68 4.95
CA SER A 100 10.22 2.25 5.42
C SER A 100 9.44 1.66 4.25
N THR A 101 8.72 0.58 4.50
CA THR A 101 8.04 -0.18 3.45
C THR A 101 6.57 -0.35 3.77
N PHE A 102 5.73 -0.24 2.75
CA PHE A 102 4.29 -0.46 2.87
C PHE A 102 3.82 -1.31 1.69
N LEU A 103 2.97 -2.28 1.98
CA LEU A 103 2.28 -3.10 1.00
C LEU A 103 0.84 -3.29 1.46
N ILE A 104 -0.09 -3.22 0.52
CA ILE A 104 -1.49 -3.55 0.74
C ILE A 104 -2.01 -4.42 -0.40
N ARG A 105 -2.60 -5.56 -0.03
CA ARG A 105 -3.41 -6.39 -0.93
C ARG A 105 -4.88 -6.08 -0.71
N PHE A 106 -5.62 -5.85 -1.78
CA PHE A 106 -7.03 -5.49 -1.70
C PHE A 106 -7.81 -5.92 -2.93
N LEU A 107 -9.10 -6.18 -2.74
CA LEU A 107 -10.06 -6.43 -3.81
C LEU A 107 -10.71 -5.12 -4.27
N LEU A 108 -10.67 -4.89 -5.58
CA LEU A 108 -11.34 -3.80 -6.28
C LEU A 108 -12.15 -4.42 -7.42
N GLU A 109 -13.47 -4.30 -7.34
CA GLU A 109 -14.40 -4.85 -8.35
C GLU A 109 -14.17 -6.35 -8.65
N GLY A 110 -13.83 -7.13 -7.62
CA GLY A 110 -13.56 -8.57 -7.75
C GLY A 110 -12.17 -8.92 -8.25
N ILE A 111 -11.33 -7.94 -8.59
CA ILE A 111 -9.93 -8.14 -8.98
C ILE A 111 -9.04 -7.82 -7.79
N GLU A 112 -8.10 -8.71 -7.47
CA GLU A 112 -7.08 -8.44 -6.46
C GLU A 112 -6.01 -7.49 -7.04
N TYR A 113 -5.61 -6.53 -6.21
CA TYR A 113 -4.49 -5.64 -6.42
C TYR A 113 -3.49 -5.75 -5.27
N GLU A 114 -2.21 -5.63 -5.61
CA GLU A 114 -1.09 -5.51 -4.67
C GLU A 114 -0.40 -4.18 -4.97
N TYR A 115 -0.51 -3.24 -4.05
CA TYR A 115 0.14 -1.93 -4.15
C TYR A 115 1.20 -1.79 -3.07
N SER A 116 2.41 -1.39 -3.45
CA SER A 116 3.52 -1.26 -2.51
C SER A 116 4.45 -0.10 -2.86
N PHE A 117 5.14 0.40 -1.83
CA PHE A 117 6.20 1.39 -2.00
C PHE A 117 7.21 1.36 -0.86
N GLU A 118 8.43 1.80 -1.18
CA GLU A 118 9.54 1.99 -0.26
C GLU A 118 9.94 3.46 -0.24
N LEU A 119 10.14 4.04 0.94
CA LEU A 119 10.50 5.44 1.09
C LEU A 119 11.43 5.67 2.28
N ASN A 120 12.16 6.78 2.23
CA ASN A 120 12.81 7.36 3.40
C ASN A 120 12.09 8.66 3.77
N LYS A 121 12.66 9.49 4.66
CA LYS A 121 12.04 10.75 5.08
C LYS A 121 11.92 11.82 3.98
N VAL A 122 12.65 11.65 2.88
CA VAL A 122 12.81 12.68 1.85
C VAL A 122 12.41 12.21 0.47
N GLU A 123 12.37 10.92 0.15
CA GLU A 123 12.03 10.45 -1.20
C GLU A 123 11.44 9.05 -1.21
N ILE A 124 10.71 8.77 -2.29
CA ILE A 124 10.20 7.45 -2.65
C ILE A 124 11.28 6.77 -3.48
N LEU A 125 11.69 5.59 -3.04
CA LEU A 125 12.76 4.79 -3.64
C LEU A 125 12.19 3.78 -4.63
N LYS A 126 11.10 3.12 -4.25
CA LYS A 126 10.41 2.13 -5.07
C LYS A 126 8.91 2.25 -4.95
N GLU A 127 8.21 1.87 -6.00
CA GLU A 127 6.75 1.80 -6.04
C GLU A 127 6.33 0.76 -7.06
N ALA A 128 5.32 -0.03 -6.75
CA ALA A 128 4.78 -0.99 -7.69
C ALA A 128 3.28 -1.19 -7.48
N LEU A 129 2.60 -1.47 -8.59
CA LEU A 129 1.22 -1.92 -8.60
C LEU A 129 1.12 -3.16 -9.46
N TYR A 130 0.63 -4.24 -8.85
CA TYR A 130 0.23 -5.46 -9.52
C TYR A 130 -1.28 -5.65 -9.37
N TYR A 131 -1.83 -6.43 -10.29
CA TYR A 131 -3.21 -6.87 -10.26
C TYR A 131 -3.28 -8.32 -10.71
N TYR A 132 -4.33 -9.04 -10.33
CA TYR A 132 -4.45 -10.48 -10.53
C TYR A 132 -5.69 -10.81 -11.38
N PRO A 133 -5.74 -10.40 -12.66
CA PRO A 133 -6.85 -10.74 -13.54
C PRO A 133 -6.93 -12.26 -13.69
N ASN A 134 -8.11 -12.83 -13.44
CA ASN A 134 -8.33 -14.28 -13.45
C ASN A 134 -7.32 -15.04 -12.57
N GLY A 135 -6.93 -14.47 -11.44
CA GLY A 135 -5.99 -15.05 -10.48
C GLY A 135 -4.51 -15.07 -10.93
N ARG A 136 -4.17 -14.47 -12.07
CA ARG A 136 -2.78 -14.44 -12.56
C ARG A 136 -2.13 -13.10 -12.30
N ARG A 137 -1.02 -13.08 -11.58
CA ARG A 137 -0.26 -11.87 -11.28
C ARG A 137 0.20 -11.18 -12.57
N SER A 138 -0.14 -9.91 -12.71
CA SER A 138 0.24 -9.06 -13.83
C SER A 138 0.71 -7.70 -13.32
N LEU A 139 1.76 -7.18 -13.92
CA LEU A 139 2.31 -5.87 -13.58
C LEU A 139 1.41 -4.78 -14.18
N VAL A 140 1.07 -3.74 -13.40
CA VAL A 140 0.52 -2.49 -13.94
C VAL A 140 1.67 -1.53 -14.22
N PHE A 141 2.43 -1.22 -13.17
CA PHE A 141 3.66 -0.46 -13.26
C PHE A 141 4.62 -0.83 -12.12
N SER A 142 5.91 -0.60 -12.33
CA SER A 142 6.91 -0.52 -11.27
C SER A 142 7.85 0.64 -11.49
N ARG A 143 8.47 1.08 -10.41
CA ARG A 143 9.45 2.16 -10.35
C ARG A 143 10.55 1.76 -9.38
N ASP A 144 11.81 1.89 -9.79
CA ASP A 144 12.97 1.67 -8.93
C ASP A 144 14.05 2.72 -9.19
N GLU A 145 14.11 3.73 -8.31
CA GLU A 145 15.05 4.85 -8.40
C GLU A 145 16.52 4.43 -8.23
N THR A 146 16.79 3.19 -7.83
CA THR A 146 18.16 2.66 -7.72
C THR A 146 18.77 2.30 -9.08
N LYS A 147 17.95 2.16 -10.13
CA LYS A 147 18.40 1.75 -11.47
C LYS A 147 19.07 2.87 -12.28
N GLY A 148 18.95 4.13 -11.87
CA GLY A 148 19.58 5.26 -12.53
C GLY A 148 18.70 6.51 -12.60
N PRO A 149 19.14 7.55 -13.32
CA PRO A 149 18.41 8.81 -13.43
C PRO A 149 17.37 8.83 -14.57
N ASP A 150 17.52 7.97 -15.59
CA ASP A 150 16.60 7.96 -16.74
C ASP A 150 15.27 7.30 -16.35
N LYS A 151 14.19 8.02 -16.61
CA LYS A 151 12.83 7.53 -16.37
C LYS A 151 12.53 6.24 -17.12
N LYS A 152 13.15 5.99 -18.28
CA LYS A 152 12.96 4.75 -19.06
C LYS A 152 13.60 3.52 -18.41
N ASP A 153 14.66 3.72 -17.65
CA ASP A 153 15.39 2.62 -16.98
C ASP A 153 14.76 2.27 -15.63
N ILE A 154 14.22 3.27 -14.93
CA ILE A 154 13.64 3.08 -13.60
C ILE A 154 12.19 2.59 -13.64
N TYR A 155 11.44 2.83 -14.73
CA TYR A 155 10.04 2.43 -14.84
C TYR A 155 9.83 1.21 -15.75
N GLU A 156 9.01 0.27 -15.30
CA GLU A 156 8.44 -0.77 -16.15
C GLU A 156 6.92 -0.60 -16.20
N PHE A 157 6.33 -0.70 -17.39
CA PHE A 157 4.89 -0.62 -17.60
C PHE A 157 4.39 -1.80 -18.41
N ARG A 158 3.14 -2.22 -18.16
CA ARG A 158 2.36 -3.03 -19.10
C ARG A 158 1.26 -2.20 -19.73
N SER A 159 0.57 -2.77 -20.72
CA SER A 159 -0.41 -2.09 -21.59
C SER A 159 -1.72 -1.64 -20.92
N VAL A 160 -1.73 -1.49 -19.60
CA VAL A 160 -2.92 -1.15 -18.82
C VAL A 160 -3.05 0.37 -18.63
N ILE A 161 -1.94 1.11 -18.63
CA ILE A 161 -1.94 2.57 -18.46
C ILE A 161 -1.71 3.25 -19.81
N ARG A 162 -2.63 4.14 -20.20
CA ARG A 162 -2.47 4.98 -21.40
C ARG A 162 -1.33 5.98 -21.21
N ARG A 163 -0.39 6.06 -22.16
CA ARG A 163 0.76 7.00 -22.15
C ARG A 163 1.41 7.10 -20.75
N PRO A 164 1.95 6.00 -20.21
CA PRO A 164 2.48 5.96 -18.85
C PRO A 164 3.76 6.79 -18.71
N MET A 165 4.52 6.94 -19.79
CA MET A 165 5.75 7.72 -19.80
C MET A 165 5.51 9.22 -19.58
N ASP A 166 4.39 9.75 -20.06
CA ASP A 166 3.99 11.15 -19.81
C ASP A 166 3.81 11.39 -18.30
N VAL A 167 3.23 10.41 -17.59
CA VAL A 167 3.06 10.48 -16.14
C VAL A 167 4.41 10.36 -15.45
N ALA A 168 5.26 9.40 -15.87
CA ALA A 168 6.57 9.18 -15.29
C ALA A 168 7.50 10.40 -15.41
N ALA A 169 7.46 11.09 -16.57
CA ALA A 169 8.20 12.32 -16.82
C ALA A 169 7.77 13.47 -15.87
N ASN A 170 6.49 13.47 -15.45
CA ASN A 170 5.92 14.44 -14.51
C ASN A 170 5.88 13.93 -13.06
N THR A 171 6.55 12.81 -12.77
CA THR A 171 6.60 12.22 -11.42
C THR A 171 7.99 12.40 -10.80
N SER A 172 8.06 13.25 -9.77
CA SER A 172 9.29 13.52 -9.02
C SER A 172 9.60 12.41 -8.01
N LYS A 173 10.78 12.48 -7.38
CA LYS A 173 11.15 11.60 -6.27
C LYS A 173 10.28 11.76 -5.02
N LYS A 174 9.48 12.84 -4.95
CA LYS A 174 8.58 13.17 -3.83
C LYS A 174 7.16 12.67 -4.03
N THR A 175 6.81 12.27 -5.25
CA THR A 175 5.44 11.94 -5.64
C THR A 175 5.31 10.45 -5.94
N LEU A 176 4.28 9.81 -5.40
CA LEU A 176 3.90 8.46 -5.83
C LEU A 176 3.31 8.54 -7.24
N PHE A 177 3.75 7.65 -8.11
CA PHE A 177 3.26 7.52 -9.47
C PHE A 177 1.75 7.32 -9.48
N VAL A 178 1.17 6.51 -8.59
CA VAL A 178 -0.29 6.33 -8.53
C VAL A 178 -1.01 7.65 -8.25
N SER A 179 -0.45 8.51 -7.39
CA SER A 179 -1.02 9.82 -7.08
C SER A 179 -0.97 10.75 -8.29
N ARG A 180 0.18 10.81 -9.00
CA ARG A 180 0.32 11.63 -10.21
C ARG A 180 -0.54 11.09 -11.35
N ALA A 181 -0.58 9.77 -11.55
CA ALA A 181 -1.38 9.11 -12.57
C ALA A 181 -2.87 9.37 -12.37
N SER A 182 -3.36 9.32 -11.13
CA SER A 182 -4.74 9.68 -10.79
C SER A 182 -5.04 11.15 -11.15
N GLN A 183 -4.14 12.08 -10.77
CA GLN A 183 -4.28 13.50 -11.10
C GLN A 183 -4.25 13.78 -12.62
N MET A 184 -3.54 12.96 -13.39
CA MET A 184 -3.47 13.04 -14.85
C MET A 184 -4.53 12.18 -15.55
N ASP A 185 -5.60 11.79 -14.87
CA ASP A 185 -6.72 11.03 -15.42
C ASP A 185 -6.35 9.68 -16.04
N ARG A 186 -5.52 8.88 -15.36
CA ARG A 186 -5.31 7.47 -15.72
C ARG A 186 -6.29 6.59 -14.98
N ASP A 187 -7.19 5.93 -15.72
CA ASP A 187 -8.34 5.20 -15.17
C ASP A 187 -7.96 4.23 -14.04
N VAL A 188 -7.02 3.31 -14.27
CA VAL A 188 -6.58 2.36 -13.22
C VAL A 188 -6.05 3.06 -11.97
N ALA A 189 -5.32 4.16 -12.12
CA ALA A 189 -4.82 4.91 -10.98
C ALA A 189 -5.95 5.66 -10.25
N LYS A 190 -6.97 6.16 -10.97
CA LYS A 190 -8.17 6.76 -10.37
C LYS A 190 -8.94 5.72 -9.58
N ASP A 191 -9.11 4.50 -10.10
CA ASP A 191 -9.86 3.46 -9.42
C ASP A 191 -9.14 3.01 -8.14
N VAL A 192 -7.81 2.83 -8.20
CA VAL A 192 -6.97 2.58 -7.02
C VAL A 192 -7.04 3.74 -6.03
N PHE A 193 -6.97 4.99 -6.49
CA PHE A 193 -7.07 6.16 -5.61
C PHE A 193 -8.45 6.26 -4.94
N ARG A 194 -9.54 6.05 -5.69
CA ARG A 194 -10.91 6.03 -5.17
C ARG A 194 -11.10 4.92 -4.15
N TYR A 195 -10.48 3.76 -4.34
CA TYR A 195 -10.50 2.69 -3.35
C TYR A 195 -10.00 3.18 -1.98
N PHE A 196 -8.85 3.85 -1.93
CA PHE A 196 -8.32 4.39 -0.67
C PHE A 196 -9.25 5.45 -0.08
N ASN A 197 -9.85 6.31 -0.91
CA ASN A 197 -10.70 7.40 -0.45
C ASN A 197 -12.07 6.96 0.06
N GLU A 198 -12.72 6.02 -0.64
CA GLU A 198 -14.13 5.67 -0.42
C GLU A 198 -14.33 4.37 0.34
N ARG A 199 -13.36 3.45 0.28
CA ARG A 199 -13.47 2.10 0.87
C ARG A 199 -12.53 1.88 2.05
N PHE A 200 -11.35 2.52 2.04
CA PHE A 200 -10.36 2.39 3.13
C PHE A 200 -10.39 3.59 4.08
N ILE A 201 -11.47 3.67 4.86
CA ILE A 201 -11.74 4.82 5.73
C ILE A 201 -10.94 4.70 7.04
N LEU A 202 -10.13 5.72 7.35
CA LEU A 202 -9.31 5.81 8.57
C LEU A 202 -9.80 6.90 9.54
N ASN A 203 -11.09 7.26 9.48
CA ASN A 203 -11.69 8.31 10.30
C ASN A 203 -11.67 7.96 11.80
N TYR A 204 -10.97 8.78 12.59
CA TYR A 204 -11.20 9.00 14.02
C TYR A 204 -10.93 10.46 14.31
#